data_AF-A0A937JBR5-F1
#
_entry.id   AF-A0A937JBR5-F1
#
_cell.length_a   1.000
_cell.length_b   1.000
_cell.length_c   1.000
_cell.angle_alpha   90.00
_cell.angle_beta   90.00
_cell.angle_gamma   90.00
#
_symmetry.space_group_name_H-M   'P 1'
#
loop_
_entity.id
_entity.type
_entity.pdbx_description
1 polymer ?
#
loop_
_entity_poly.entity_id
_entity_poly.type
_entity_poly.pdbx_seq_one_letter_code
_entity_poly.pdbx_strand_id
1 'polypeptide(L)'
;MKNIPTFADFHIHPNLKSFNSGHPKPKLNMWEYFEHIAPTTAAGKFAVNNSKGVAKFSQTNLYNLMEGNVRVVFVSLYPMERGFFDIRGVPKALTSKKGLDDLTSITMGYDVDRIHYLRQRSDYFKELKQEYDYVKGQEGDSPCGKYRFRIVNSYSELKDIAENRPDTIAAILQIEGAHVFFDEDMLSGQLNKREMKTRLKQNIIAVKEWENPPLMVNVSHHFYNELCGHSKSFNFLVGTGFLNQKRGLETGLTGLGIKAMKELLSNSNGRRVYIDCKHMSLQARKEYYNWVRSYNYLNKNDNIPLIISHTAVNGFKSMTGSLIKPDNDKKNANSQFFNWSINNSDEEIALVNHTKGLMGFMLDKTKLGGGKFMKEIRRITDQEKMKDAYMQMFWDNIFQAVKAVGHQGAWESLCIGSDLDGGIFTMEYYDAANKFPTLYDDMYSWLRRTKYQKALWYGMREEELLDRLFYKNVMLFCERYF
;
A
#
# COMPACT_ATOMS: atom_id res chain seq x y z
N MET A 1 -25.39 -23.00 4.29
CA MET A 1 -24.10 -22.39 3.92
C MET A 1 -23.83 -21.29 4.92
N LYS A 2 -22.64 -21.22 5.54
CA LYS A 2 -22.28 -20.05 6.36
C LYS A 2 -22.30 -18.84 5.42
N ASN A 3 -22.99 -17.76 5.78
CA ASN A 3 -22.88 -16.50 5.04
C ASN A 3 -21.42 -16.03 5.13
N ILE A 4 -20.75 -15.96 3.99
CA ILE A 4 -19.40 -15.40 3.91
C ILE A 4 -19.53 -13.90 4.20
N PRO A 5 -18.81 -13.36 5.20
CA PRO A 5 -18.89 -11.94 5.50
C PRO A 5 -18.38 -11.10 4.33
N THR A 6 -18.90 -9.87 4.22
CA THR A 6 -18.39 -8.87 3.28
C THR A 6 -17.07 -8.30 3.80
N PHE A 7 -16.09 -8.14 2.93
CA PHE A 7 -14.77 -7.62 3.28
C PHE A 7 -14.48 -6.27 2.63
N ALA A 8 -13.61 -5.52 3.29
CA ALA A 8 -13.01 -4.29 2.83
C ALA A 8 -11.48 -4.44 2.77
N ASP A 9 -10.87 -3.82 1.77
CA ASP A 9 -9.41 -3.70 1.66
C ASP A 9 -9.01 -2.23 1.52
N PHE A 10 -8.26 -1.75 2.51
CA PHE A 10 -7.86 -0.37 2.65
C PHE A 10 -6.65 0.02 1.76
N HIS A 11 -6.02 -0.94 1.08
CA HIS A 11 -4.98 -0.66 0.08
C HIS A 11 -4.77 -1.81 -0.89
N ILE A 12 -5.10 -1.61 -2.18
CA ILE A 12 -5.00 -2.66 -3.19
C ILE A 12 -4.76 -2.12 -4.61
N HIS A 13 -4.14 -2.93 -5.48
CA HIS A 13 -3.66 -2.55 -6.81
C HIS A 13 -4.28 -3.32 -8.01
N PRO A 14 -5.62 -3.42 -8.15
CA PRO A 14 -6.25 -4.17 -9.26
C PRO A 14 -5.99 -3.57 -10.66
N ASN A 15 -5.61 -2.29 -10.70
CA ASN A 15 -5.26 -1.51 -11.89
C ASN A 15 -3.80 -1.67 -12.31
N LEU A 16 -2.87 -1.91 -11.39
CA LEU A 16 -1.44 -1.65 -11.62
C LEU A 16 -0.88 -2.47 -12.79
N LYS A 17 -1.19 -3.76 -12.82
CA LYS A 17 -0.65 -4.67 -13.84
C LYS A 17 -1.47 -4.63 -15.13
N SER A 18 -2.78 -4.47 -15.02
CA SER A 18 -3.69 -4.37 -16.17
C SER A 18 -3.47 -3.06 -16.94
N PHE A 19 -3.32 -1.92 -16.28
CA PHE A 19 -2.94 -0.63 -16.89
C PHE A 19 -1.58 -0.68 -17.61
N ASN A 20 -0.62 -1.41 -17.06
CA ASN A 20 0.73 -1.53 -17.63
C ASN A 20 0.93 -2.77 -18.53
N SER A 21 -0.16 -3.42 -18.94
CA SER A 21 -0.18 -4.60 -19.82
C SER A 21 0.16 -4.31 -21.29
N GLY A 22 0.30 -3.05 -21.70
CA GLY A 22 0.63 -2.69 -23.07
C GLY A 22 0.77 -1.19 -23.33
N HIS A 23 1.26 -0.84 -24.52
CA HIS A 23 1.36 0.53 -25.02
C HIS A 23 1.21 0.53 -26.56
N PRO A 24 0.50 1.50 -27.20
CA PRO A 24 -0.08 2.73 -26.65
C PRO A 24 -1.34 2.54 -25.83
N LYS A 25 -1.96 1.36 -25.85
CA LYS A 25 -3.13 1.01 -25.04
C LYS A 25 -2.83 -0.23 -24.20
N PRO A 26 -3.41 -0.34 -22.99
CA PRO A 26 -3.41 -1.59 -22.24
C PRO A 26 -3.99 -2.74 -23.08
N LYS A 27 -3.42 -3.95 -22.93
CA LYS A 27 -3.90 -5.19 -23.56
C LYS A 27 -4.98 -5.88 -22.72
N LEU A 28 -4.99 -5.60 -21.41
CA LEU A 28 -5.90 -6.18 -20.42
C LEU A 28 -6.73 -5.11 -19.72
N ASN A 29 -7.88 -5.51 -19.20
CA ASN A 29 -8.77 -4.72 -18.34
C ASN A 29 -8.70 -5.19 -16.87
N MET A 30 -9.30 -4.45 -15.93
CA MET A 30 -9.18 -4.73 -14.48
C MET A 30 -9.92 -6.00 -14.03
N TRP A 31 -10.83 -6.54 -14.84
CA TRP A 31 -11.49 -7.82 -14.56
C TRP A 31 -10.60 -9.02 -14.86
N GLU A 32 -9.66 -8.88 -15.78
CA GLU A 32 -8.90 -10.01 -16.31
C GLU A 32 -7.78 -10.44 -15.38
N TYR A 33 -7.64 -11.76 -15.22
CA TYR A 33 -6.47 -12.38 -14.60
C TYR A 33 -5.32 -12.43 -15.62
N PHE A 34 -4.10 -12.25 -15.14
CA PHE A 34 -2.89 -12.32 -15.93
C PHE A 34 -1.85 -13.20 -15.23
N GLU A 35 -1.08 -13.94 -16.02
CA GLU A 35 0.15 -14.62 -15.59
C GLU A 35 1.36 -14.02 -16.30
N HIS A 36 2.50 -13.94 -15.63
CA HIS A 36 3.72 -13.47 -16.26
C HIS A 36 4.29 -14.49 -17.24
N ILE A 37 4.92 -13.96 -18.29
CA ILE A 37 5.59 -14.73 -19.32
C ILE A 37 6.70 -15.57 -18.67
N ALA A 38 6.72 -16.87 -18.98
CA ALA A 38 7.80 -17.76 -18.57
C ALA A 38 9.15 -17.27 -19.15
N PRO A 39 10.23 -17.24 -18.35
CA PRO A 39 11.49 -16.67 -18.79
C PRO A 39 12.12 -17.49 -19.93
N THR A 40 12.27 -16.88 -21.11
CA THR A 40 12.90 -17.53 -22.28
C THR A 40 14.40 -17.24 -22.40
N THR A 41 14.91 -16.20 -21.74
CA THR A 41 16.32 -15.78 -21.78
C THR A 41 17.06 -16.06 -20.46
N ALA A 42 18.40 -16.07 -20.49
CA ALA A 42 19.22 -16.17 -19.29
C ALA A 42 18.98 -15.02 -18.31
N ALA A 43 18.74 -13.80 -18.83
CA ALA A 43 18.39 -12.64 -18.03
C ALA A 43 17.00 -12.78 -17.39
N GLY A 44 16.01 -13.30 -18.12
CA GLY A 44 14.71 -13.60 -17.54
C GLY A 44 14.77 -14.68 -16.45
N LYS A 45 15.56 -15.75 -16.65
CA LYS A 45 15.77 -16.78 -15.62
C LYS A 45 16.47 -16.20 -14.39
N PHE A 46 17.45 -15.32 -14.60
CA PHE A 46 18.09 -14.57 -13.52
C PHE A 46 17.07 -13.68 -12.79
N ALA A 47 16.19 -12.98 -13.52
CA ALA A 47 15.14 -12.14 -12.96
C ALA A 47 14.20 -12.94 -12.06
N VAL A 48 13.65 -14.06 -12.55
CA VAL A 48 12.76 -14.93 -11.75
C VAL A 48 13.47 -15.41 -10.49
N ASN A 49 14.73 -15.84 -10.60
CA ASN A 49 15.49 -16.34 -9.45
C ASN A 49 15.85 -15.27 -8.41
N ASN A 50 15.99 -14.01 -8.81
CA ASN A 50 16.34 -12.89 -7.93
C ASN A 50 15.13 -12.05 -7.50
N SER A 51 13.94 -12.30 -8.07
CA SER A 51 12.68 -11.64 -7.73
C SER A 51 11.61 -12.64 -7.28
N LYS A 52 12.02 -13.73 -6.61
CA LYS A 52 11.16 -14.86 -6.24
C LYS A 52 9.90 -14.52 -5.44
N GLY A 53 9.84 -13.37 -4.79
CA GLY A 53 8.59 -12.96 -4.14
C GLY A 53 8.00 -11.66 -4.65
N VAL A 54 8.35 -11.26 -5.88
CA VAL A 54 7.40 -10.48 -6.66
C VAL A 54 6.48 -11.46 -7.37
N ALA A 55 5.19 -11.40 -7.06
CA ALA A 55 4.18 -12.29 -7.62
C ALA A 55 4.23 -12.28 -9.15
N LYS A 56 4.40 -13.47 -9.74
CA LYS A 56 4.46 -13.67 -11.18
C LYS A 56 3.08 -13.90 -11.82
N PHE A 57 2.03 -13.43 -11.15
CA PHE A 57 0.63 -13.57 -11.52
C PHE A 57 -0.19 -12.46 -10.84
N SER A 58 -1.47 -12.30 -11.19
CA SER A 58 -2.35 -11.33 -10.52
C SER A 58 -2.73 -11.82 -9.14
N GLN A 59 -2.34 -11.05 -8.13
CA GLN A 59 -2.85 -11.22 -6.77
C GLN A 59 -4.25 -10.60 -6.66
N THR A 60 -4.57 -9.62 -7.49
CA THR A 60 -5.87 -8.96 -7.54
C THR A 60 -6.33 -8.68 -8.97
N ASN A 61 -7.62 -8.85 -9.17
CA ASN A 61 -8.42 -8.36 -10.29
C ASN A 61 -9.87 -8.31 -9.79
N LEU A 62 -10.77 -7.67 -10.53
CA LEU A 62 -12.15 -7.48 -10.08
C LEU A 62 -12.92 -8.80 -9.93
N TYR A 63 -12.63 -9.86 -10.70
CA TYR A 63 -13.23 -11.17 -10.47
C TYR A 63 -12.75 -11.83 -9.18
N ASN A 64 -11.46 -11.73 -8.86
CA ASN A 64 -10.91 -12.25 -7.61
C ASN A 64 -11.51 -11.54 -6.39
N LEU A 65 -11.73 -10.23 -6.48
CA LEU A 65 -12.41 -9.47 -5.42
C LEU A 65 -13.84 -9.94 -5.21
N MET A 66 -14.58 -10.15 -6.31
CA MET A 66 -15.93 -10.72 -6.27
C MET A 66 -15.96 -12.12 -5.65
N GLU A 67 -15.08 -13.02 -6.09
CA GLU A 67 -14.96 -14.39 -5.56
C GLU A 67 -14.59 -14.38 -4.07
N GLY A 68 -13.72 -13.47 -3.65
CA GLY A 68 -13.33 -13.28 -2.26
C GLY A 68 -14.34 -12.56 -1.40
N ASN A 69 -15.45 -12.08 -1.94
CA ASN A 69 -16.40 -11.18 -1.29
C ASN A 69 -15.76 -9.89 -0.72
N VAL A 70 -14.72 -9.38 -1.38
CA VAL A 70 -14.07 -8.10 -1.09
C VAL A 70 -14.79 -7.01 -1.89
N ARG A 71 -15.62 -6.22 -1.21
CA ARG A 71 -16.62 -5.34 -1.87
C ARG A 71 -16.39 -3.86 -1.68
N VAL A 72 -15.57 -3.49 -0.71
CA VAL A 72 -15.12 -2.12 -0.49
C VAL A 72 -13.62 -2.09 -0.68
N VAL A 73 -13.12 -1.36 -1.66
CA VAL A 73 -11.70 -1.34 -1.99
C VAL A 73 -11.16 0.06 -2.15
N PHE A 74 -9.93 0.25 -1.70
CA PHE A 74 -9.16 1.48 -1.91
C PHE A 74 -8.16 1.24 -3.02
N VAL A 75 -8.52 1.66 -4.23
CA VAL A 75 -7.74 1.45 -5.45
C VAL A 75 -6.61 2.46 -5.51
N SER A 76 -5.38 1.97 -5.44
CA SER A 76 -4.18 2.80 -5.49
C SER A 76 -3.76 3.11 -6.92
N LEU A 77 -3.86 4.38 -7.31
CA LEU A 77 -3.23 4.90 -8.52
C LEU A 77 -1.73 5.06 -8.27
N TYR A 78 -0.91 4.48 -9.15
CA TYR A 78 0.53 4.46 -8.99
C TYR A 78 1.28 4.51 -10.34
N PRO A 79 1.43 5.70 -10.93
CA PRO A 79 2.44 5.93 -11.96
C PRO A 79 3.82 5.52 -11.46
N MET A 80 4.40 4.50 -12.10
CA MET A 80 5.62 3.85 -11.62
C MET A 80 6.81 4.82 -11.55
N GLU A 81 7.46 4.88 -10.37
CA GLU A 81 8.64 5.72 -10.14
C GLU A 81 9.78 5.36 -11.09
N ARG A 82 10.39 6.36 -11.75
CA ARG A 82 11.44 6.10 -12.75
C ARG A 82 12.71 5.46 -12.19
N GLY A 83 12.95 5.60 -10.89
CA GLY A 83 14.06 4.92 -10.22
C GLY A 83 14.05 3.40 -10.40
N PHE A 84 12.89 2.79 -10.70
CA PHE A 84 12.78 1.37 -11.01
C PHE A 84 13.35 0.95 -12.36
N PHE A 85 13.48 1.89 -13.30
CA PHE A 85 14.04 1.62 -14.63
C PHE A 85 15.55 1.88 -14.69
N ASP A 86 16.13 2.51 -13.67
CA ASP A 86 17.56 2.82 -13.57
C ASP A 86 18.37 1.67 -12.94
N ILE A 87 18.24 0.47 -13.52
CA ILE A 87 18.89 -0.74 -13.01
C ILE A 87 20.42 -0.67 -13.20
N ARG A 88 21.17 -0.90 -12.12
CA ARG A 88 22.64 -0.92 -12.06
C ARG A 88 23.15 -2.29 -11.62
N GLY A 89 24.46 -2.51 -11.65
CA GLY A 89 25.07 -3.71 -11.04
C GLY A 89 24.73 -5.05 -11.71
N VAL A 90 24.14 -5.04 -12.92
CA VAL A 90 23.80 -6.26 -13.66
C VAL A 90 25.08 -6.84 -14.32
N PRO A 91 25.33 -8.17 -14.22
CA PRO A 91 26.49 -8.80 -14.85
C PRO A 91 26.56 -8.51 -16.36
N LYS A 92 27.77 -8.24 -16.90
CA LYS A 92 27.97 -7.90 -18.33
C LYS A 92 27.42 -8.94 -19.32
N ALA A 93 27.33 -10.22 -18.93
CA ALA A 93 26.71 -11.26 -19.74
C ALA A 93 25.18 -11.10 -19.89
N LEU A 94 24.56 -10.27 -19.03
CA LEU A 94 23.12 -10.00 -18.95
C LEU A 94 22.75 -8.56 -19.36
N THR A 95 23.72 -7.74 -19.79
CA THR A 95 23.51 -6.31 -20.13
C THR A 95 23.06 -6.07 -21.58
N SER A 96 22.62 -7.10 -22.32
CA SER A 96 21.98 -6.84 -23.60
C SER A 96 20.68 -6.06 -23.38
N LYS A 97 20.31 -5.19 -24.33
CA LYS A 97 19.07 -4.39 -24.23
C LYS A 97 17.85 -5.28 -23.97
N LYS A 98 17.70 -6.36 -24.75
CA LYS A 98 16.66 -7.38 -24.57
C LYS A 98 16.72 -8.06 -23.20
N GLY A 99 17.91 -8.34 -22.68
CA GLY A 99 18.06 -8.95 -21.35
C GLY A 99 17.61 -8.02 -20.21
N LEU A 100 17.91 -6.73 -20.31
CA LEU A 100 17.44 -5.72 -19.33
C LEU A 100 15.93 -5.48 -19.44
N ASP A 101 15.36 -5.57 -20.63
CA ASP A 101 13.92 -5.49 -20.87
C ASP A 101 13.19 -6.67 -20.24
N ASP A 102 13.63 -7.91 -20.49
CA ASP A 102 13.08 -9.12 -19.87
C ASP A 102 13.20 -9.07 -18.35
N LEU A 103 14.35 -8.61 -17.81
CA LEU A 103 14.57 -8.46 -16.38
C LEU A 103 13.55 -7.50 -15.76
N THR A 104 13.34 -6.34 -16.40
CA THR A 104 12.42 -5.31 -15.90
C THR A 104 10.97 -5.78 -16.03
N SER A 105 10.61 -6.38 -17.17
CA SER A 105 9.27 -6.93 -17.44
C SER A 105 8.87 -7.99 -16.45
N ILE A 106 9.75 -8.96 -16.20
CA ILE A 106 9.49 -10.02 -15.22
C ILE A 106 9.44 -9.46 -13.81
N THR A 107 10.30 -8.49 -13.46
CA THR A 107 10.35 -7.94 -12.11
C THR A 107 9.13 -7.09 -11.79
N MET A 108 8.76 -6.15 -12.68
CA MET A 108 7.62 -5.23 -12.46
C MET A 108 6.28 -5.86 -12.81
N GLY A 109 6.33 -6.86 -13.67
CA GLY A 109 5.16 -7.45 -14.25
C GLY A 109 4.51 -6.64 -15.37
N TYR A 110 5.31 -5.88 -16.10
CA TYR A 110 4.81 -4.97 -17.14
C TYR A 110 5.16 -5.47 -18.52
N ASP A 111 4.35 -5.07 -19.49
CA ASP A 111 4.65 -5.32 -20.89
C ASP A 111 5.89 -4.54 -21.35
N VAL A 112 6.66 -5.14 -22.25
CA VAL A 112 7.94 -4.58 -22.71
C VAL A 112 7.74 -3.23 -23.42
N ASP A 113 6.67 -3.09 -24.22
CA ASP A 113 6.40 -1.84 -24.92
C ASP A 113 6.06 -0.72 -23.93
N ARG A 114 5.35 -1.07 -22.85
CA ARG A 114 5.07 -0.14 -21.75
C ARG A 114 6.36 0.30 -21.05
N ILE A 115 7.27 -0.63 -20.76
CA ILE A 115 8.58 -0.31 -20.15
C ILE A 115 9.39 0.63 -21.05
N HIS A 116 9.42 0.37 -22.36
CA HIS A 116 10.11 1.24 -23.32
C HIS A 116 9.53 2.65 -23.34
N TYR A 117 8.21 2.78 -23.29
CA TYR A 117 7.53 4.06 -23.19
C TYR A 117 7.91 4.82 -21.91
N LEU A 118 7.83 4.16 -20.74
CA LEU A 118 8.08 4.78 -19.44
C LEU A 118 9.54 5.26 -19.28
N ARG A 119 10.50 4.54 -19.86
CA ARG A 119 11.93 4.95 -19.84
C ARG A 119 12.23 6.25 -20.60
N GLN A 120 11.37 6.64 -21.53
CA GLN A 120 11.59 7.80 -22.41
C GLN A 120 10.79 9.03 -21.96
N ARG A 121 9.96 8.91 -20.91
CA ARG A 121 9.04 9.96 -20.48
C ARG A 121 9.15 10.21 -18.99
N SER A 122 9.08 11.47 -18.58
CA SER A 122 9.15 11.89 -17.18
C SER A 122 7.82 12.44 -16.63
N ASP A 123 6.84 12.75 -17.48
CA ASP A 123 5.57 13.38 -17.05
C ASP A 123 4.67 12.42 -16.26
N TYR A 124 4.89 12.36 -14.94
CA TYR A 124 4.06 11.53 -14.05
C TYR A 124 2.64 12.06 -13.93
N PHE A 125 2.44 13.38 -14.04
CA PHE A 125 1.11 13.97 -13.92
C PHE A 125 0.21 13.60 -15.09
N LYS A 126 0.76 13.53 -16.30
CA LYS A 126 0.06 12.98 -17.46
C LYS A 126 -0.26 11.51 -17.29
N GLU A 127 0.67 10.71 -16.77
CA GLU A 127 0.43 9.27 -16.51
C GLU A 127 -0.62 9.03 -15.44
N LEU A 128 -0.63 9.84 -14.38
CA LEU A 128 -1.65 9.80 -13.34
C LEU A 128 -3.05 10.00 -13.94
N LYS A 129 -3.21 10.98 -14.83
CA LYS A 129 -4.49 11.20 -15.53
C LYS A 129 -4.86 10.03 -16.43
N GLN A 130 -3.90 9.46 -17.17
CA GLN A 130 -4.13 8.28 -18.00
C GLN A 130 -4.57 7.07 -17.19
N GLU A 131 -4.00 6.87 -16.00
CA GLU A 131 -4.37 5.79 -15.10
C GLU A 131 -5.75 6.03 -14.49
N TYR A 132 -6.03 7.25 -14.04
CA TYR A 132 -7.36 7.64 -13.58
C TYR A 132 -8.43 7.37 -14.63
N ASP A 133 -8.22 7.83 -15.88
CA ASP A 133 -9.13 7.62 -17.00
C ASP A 133 -9.30 6.12 -17.31
N TYR A 134 -8.22 5.33 -17.21
CA TYR A 134 -8.27 3.88 -17.39
C TYR A 134 -9.16 3.21 -16.33
N VAL A 135 -8.99 3.57 -15.06
CA VAL A 135 -9.77 3.03 -13.94
C VAL A 135 -11.23 3.47 -14.03
N LYS A 136 -11.50 4.75 -14.32
CA LYS A 136 -12.86 5.25 -14.60
C LYS A 136 -13.52 4.50 -15.75
N GLY A 137 -12.75 4.20 -16.81
CA GLY A 137 -13.22 3.42 -17.96
C GLY A 137 -13.60 1.97 -17.63
N GLN A 138 -13.31 1.48 -16.41
CA GLN A 138 -13.75 0.15 -15.95
C GLN A 138 -15.09 0.18 -15.21
N GLU A 139 -15.67 1.35 -14.94
CA GLU A 139 -16.99 1.44 -14.32
C GLU A 139 -18.07 0.83 -15.20
N GLY A 140 -18.97 0.06 -14.57
CA GLY A 140 -20.06 -0.58 -15.28
C GLY A 140 -20.17 -2.07 -14.98
N ASP A 141 -20.81 -2.78 -15.90
CA ASP A 141 -20.99 -4.22 -15.82
C ASP A 141 -19.69 -4.94 -16.17
N SER A 142 -19.45 -6.07 -15.51
CA SER A 142 -18.34 -6.96 -15.82
C SER A 142 -18.48 -7.55 -17.23
N PRO A 143 -17.39 -8.02 -17.84
CA PRO A 143 -17.45 -8.69 -19.15
C PRO A 143 -18.43 -9.88 -19.21
N CYS A 144 -18.69 -10.54 -18.07
CA CYS A 144 -19.66 -11.64 -17.99
C CYS A 144 -21.11 -11.19 -17.67
N GLY A 145 -21.34 -9.89 -17.45
CA GLY A 145 -22.66 -9.31 -17.15
C GLY A 145 -23.22 -9.63 -15.77
N LYS A 146 -22.44 -10.26 -14.87
CA LYS A 146 -22.91 -10.72 -13.56
C LYS A 146 -22.58 -9.78 -12.41
N TYR A 147 -21.56 -8.95 -12.57
CA TYR A 147 -20.99 -8.13 -11.50
C TYR A 147 -20.81 -6.71 -11.98
N ARG A 148 -20.55 -5.79 -11.04
CA ARG A 148 -20.35 -4.38 -11.35
C ARG A 148 -19.17 -3.79 -10.62
N PHE A 149 -18.57 -2.78 -11.21
CA PHE A 149 -17.57 -1.93 -10.58
C PHE A 149 -18.07 -0.48 -10.56
N ARG A 150 -17.94 0.18 -9.42
CA ARG A 150 -18.37 1.56 -9.20
C ARG A 150 -17.33 2.30 -8.37
N ILE A 151 -16.93 3.47 -8.85
CA ILE A 151 -16.10 4.40 -8.09
C ILE A 151 -17.05 5.35 -7.37
N VAL A 152 -17.08 5.24 -6.05
CA VAL A 152 -18.03 6.00 -5.23
C VAL A 152 -17.47 7.37 -4.88
N ASN A 153 -18.36 8.32 -4.57
CA ASN A 153 -18.01 9.71 -4.25
C ASN A 153 -18.40 10.16 -2.84
N SER A 154 -19.15 9.36 -2.11
CA SER A 154 -19.62 9.69 -0.76
C SER A 154 -19.79 8.44 0.09
N TYR A 155 -19.74 8.61 1.42
CA TYR A 155 -20.09 7.53 2.33
C TYR A 155 -21.51 7.00 2.11
N SER A 156 -22.48 7.85 1.78
CA SER A 156 -23.86 7.41 1.50
C SER A 156 -23.94 6.42 0.33
N GLU A 157 -23.20 6.69 -0.75
CA GLU A 157 -23.14 5.81 -1.92
C GLU A 157 -22.37 4.52 -1.61
N LEU A 158 -21.23 4.63 -0.92
CA LEU A 158 -20.46 3.48 -0.44
C LEU A 158 -21.34 2.53 0.37
N LYS A 159 -22.07 3.09 1.34
CA LYS A 159 -22.95 2.34 2.23
C LYS A 159 -24.08 1.65 1.47
N ASP A 160 -24.77 2.36 0.56
CA ASP A 160 -25.83 1.77 -0.27
C ASP A 160 -25.32 0.57 -1.07
N ILE A 161 -24.18 0.72 -1.74
CA ILE A 161 -23.61 -0.38 -2.54
C ILE A 161 -23.22 -1.56 -1.65
N ALA A 162 -22.53 -1.30 -0.54
CA ALA A 162 -22.02 -2.35 0.32
C ALA A 162 -23.13 -3.13 1.05
N GLU A 163 -24.24 -2.48 1.40
CA GLU A 163 -25.37 -3.10 2.11
C GLU A 163 -26.41 -3.71 1.16
N ASN A 164 -26.67 -3.08 0.00
CA ASN A 164 -27.83 -3.42 -0.84
C ASN A 164 -27.48 -4.06 -2.19
N ARG A 165 -26.20 -4.06 -2.61
CA ARG A 165 -25.80 -4.52 -3.95
C ARG A 165 -24.71 -5.58 -3.90
N PRO A 166 -25.04 -6.84 -3.57
CA PRO A 166 -24.07 -7.94 -3.39
C PRO A 166 -23.39 -8.40 -4.69
N ASP A 167 -23.58 -7.73 -5.81
CA ASP A 167 -22.94 -7.96 -7.12
C ASP A 167 -21.95 -6.83 -7.53
N THR A 168 -21.91 -5.72 -6.79
CA THR A 168 -21.18 -4.50 -7.12
C THR A 168 -19.97 -4.17 -6.19
N ILE A 169 -18.75 -4.11 -6.71
CA ILE A 169 -17.59 -3.58 -5.98
C ILE A 169 -17.68 -2.05 -5.90
N ALA A 170 -17.59 -1.51 -4.68
CA ALA A 170 -17.45 -0.08 -4.42
C ALA A 170 -15.97 0.27 -4.23
N ALA A 171 -15.46 1.19 -5.04
CA ALA A 171 -14.09 1.63 -5.03
C ALA A 171 -13.95 3.09 -4.58
N ILE A 172 -12.99 3.34 -3.70
CA ILE A 172 -12.50 4.67 -3.35
C ILE A 172 -11.11 4.79 -3.94
N LEU A 173 -10.79 5.93 -4.55
CA LEU A 173 -9.46 6.15 -5.12
C LEU A 173 -8.48 6.67 -4.07
N GLN A 174 -7.23 6.24 -4.19
CA GLN A 174 -6.09 6.82 -3.49
C GLN A 174 -4.88 6.87 -4.41
N ILE A 175 -3.83 7.58 -3.99
CA ILE A 175 -2.58 7.70 -4.75
C ILE A 175 -1.42 7.18 -3.91
N GLU A 176 -0.60 6.29 -4.47
CA GLU A 176 0.62 5.84 -3.82
C GLU A 176 1.85 6.61 -4.36
N GLY A 177 2.24 7.66 -3.65
CA GLY A 177 3.42 8.45 -3.93
C GLY A 177 3.09 9.78 -4.61
N ALA A 178 3.44 10.89 -3.97
CA ALA A 178 3.13 12.23 -4.47
C ALA A 178 4.11 12.74 -5.55
N HIS A 179 5.03 11.89 -6.04
CA HIS A 179 5.81 12.19 -7.26
C HIS A 179 4.91 12.39 -8.48
N VAL A 180 3.69 11.84 -8.42
CA VAL A 180 2.69 11.94 -9.50
C VAL A 180 2.25 13.36 -9.80
N PHE A 181 2.46 14.32 -8.89
CA PHE A 181 2.11 15.71 -9.13
C PHE A 181 3.18 16.48 -9.94
N PHE A 182 4.27 15.81 -10.32
CA PHE A 182 5.34 16.40 -11.11
C PHE A 182 5.14 16.09 -12.60
N ASP A 183 5.12 17.15 -13.40
CA ASP A 183 5.11 17.06 -14.86
C ASP A 183 6.54 17.19 -15.43
N GLU A 184 6.65 17.10 -16.76
CA GLU A 184 7.93 17.16 -17.48
C GLU A 184 8.71 18.45 -17.19
N ASP A 185 8.04 19.61 -17.15
CA ASP A 185 8.68 20.90 -16.87
C ASP A 185 9.24 20.95 -15.45
N MET A 186 8.50 20.44 -14.48
CA MET A 186 8.96 20.35 -13.09
C MET A 186 10.19 19.46 -12.93
N LEU A 187 10.31 18.41 -13.75
CA LEU A 187 11.42 17.46 -13.72
C LEU A 187 12.61 17.88 -14.60
N SER A 188 12.44 18.89 -15.44
CA SER A 188 13.50 19.43 -16.32
C SER A 188 14.64 20.11 -15.55
N GLY A 189 14.40 20.53 -14.30
CA GLY A 189 15.32 21.33 -13.49
C GLY A 189 15.39 22.81 -13.88
N GLN A 190 14.53 23.27 -14.80
CA GLN A 190 14.55 24.65 -15.30
C GLN A 190 13.68 25.62 -14.48
N LEU A 191 12.68 25.11 -13.76
CA LEU A 191 11.77 25.95 -12.97
C LEU A 191 12.43 26.43 -11.67
N ASN A 192 12.18 27.70 -11.33
CA ASN A 192 12.57 28.24 -10.03
C ASN A 192 11.61 27.77 -8.91
N LYS A 193 11.98 28.05 -7.65
CA LYS A 193 11.20 27.62 -6.48
C LYS A 193 9.75 28.13 -6.46
N ARG A 194 9.46 29.31 -7.01
CA ARG A 194 8.12 29.90 -7.03
C ARG A 194 7.26 29.23 -8.11
N GLU A 195 7.84 28.98 -9.28
CA GLU A 195 7.21 28.25 -10.38
C GLU A 195 6.89 26.82 -9.96
N MET A 196 7.84 26.10 -9.36
CA MET A 196 7.63 24.74 -8.83
C MET A 196 6.45 24.67 -7.86
N LYS A 197 6.36 25.60 -6.90
CA LYS A 197 5.24 25.67 -5.95
C LYS A 197 3.90 25.97 -6.62
N THR A 198 3.92 26.81 -7.66
CA THR A 198 2.70 27.20 -8.39
C THR A 198 2.19 26.04 -9.22
N ARG A 199 3.07 25.38 -9.98
CA ARG A 199 2.74 24.22 -10.81
C ARG A 199 2.26 23.03 -9.96
N LEU A 200 2.96 22.74 -8.87
CA LEU A 200 2.55 21.71 -7.91
C LEU A 200 1.14 21.96 -7.35
N LYS A 201 0.86 23.21 -6.95
CA LYS A 201 -0.48 23.60 -6.48
C LYS A 201 -1.53 23.40 -7.58
N GLN A 202 -1.24 23.80 -8.81
CA GLN A 202 -2.17 23.63 -9.95
C GLN A 202 -2.47 22.16 -10.21
N ASN A 203 -1.45 21.29 -10.21
CA ASN A 203 -1.63 19.85 -10.43
C ASN A 203 -2.44 19.19 -9.28
N ILE A 204 -2.20 19.61 -8.02
CA ILE A 204 -3.02 19.16 -6.88
C ILE A 204 -4.47 19.61 -7.04
N ILE A 205 -4.72 20.88 -7.38
CA ILE A 205 -6.08 21.40 -7.58
C ILE A 205 -6.80 20.63 -8.68
N ALA A 206 -6.15 20.40 -9.82
CA ALA A 206 -6.72 19.67 -10.93
C ALA A 206 -7.14 18.24 -10.55
N VAL A 207 -6.40 17.56 -9.66
CA VAL A 207 -6.78 16.23 -9.14
C VAL A 207 -7.97 16.31 -8.18
N LYS A 208 -8.04 17.36 -7.37
CA LYS A 208 -9.17 17.58 -6.44
C LYS A 208 -10.47 17.97 -7.16
N GLU A 209 -10.36 18.42 -8.41
CA GLU A 209 -11.49 18.77 -9.29
C GLU A 209 -11.98 17.59 -10.16
N TRP A 210 -11.34 16.41 -10.08
CA TRP A 210 -11.84 15.21 -10.74
C TRP A 210 -13.25 14.85 -10.29
N GLU A 211 -13.98 14.12 -11.13
CA GLU A 211 -15.30 13.61 -10.78
C GLU A 211 -15.24 12.73 -9.53
N ASN A 212 -14.18 11.92 -9.42
CA ASN A 212 -13.88 11.08 -8.26
C ASN A 212 -12.47 11.42 -7.74
N PRO A 213 -12.31 12.45 -6.90
CA PRO A 213 -11.00 12.79 -6.36
C PRO A 213 -10.53 11.71 -5.36
N PRO A 214 -9.21 11.43 -5.28
CA PRO A 214 -8.69 10.46 -4.32
C PRO A 214 -8.94 10.91 -2.88
N LEU A 215 -9.26 9.98 -1.99
CA LEU A 215 -9.46 10.26 -0.57
C LEU A 215 -8.13 10.52 0.14
N MET A 216 -7.06 9.84 -0.25
CA MET A 216 -5.75 9.97 0.39
C MET A 216 -4.57 9.79 -0.58
N VAL A 217 -3.38 10.21 -0.13
CA VAL A 217 -2.13 10.07 -0.88
C VAL A 217 -0.93 9.79 0.03
N ASN A 218 -0.07 8.85 -0.35
CA ASN A 218 1.26 8.71 0.24
C ASN A 218 2.17 9.84 -0.25
N VAL A 219 2.80 10.59 0.65
CA VAL A 219 3.68 11.70 0.22
C VAL A 219 4.94 11.18 -0.45
N SER A 220 5.47 10.02 -0.06
CA SER A 220 6.60 9.37 -0.70
C SER A 220 6.31 7.89 -0.93
N HIS A 221 7.13 7.25 -1.75
CA HIS A 221 7.10 5.81 -1.97
C HIS A 221 8.52 5.24 -1.85
N HIS A 222 9.13 4.73 -2.92
CA HIS A 222 10.45 4.08 -2.83
C HIS A 222 11.63 4.97 -3.15
N PHE A 223 11.41 6.11 -3.81
CA PHE A 223 12.47 7.05 -4.17
C PHE A 223 12.14 8.48 -3.71
N TYR A 224 13.18 9.30 -3.64
CA TYR A 224 13.02 10.70 -3.30
C TYR A 224 12.37 11.49 -4.43
N ASN A 225 11.31 12.22 -4.09
CA ASN A 225 10.45 12.96 -5.01
C ASN A 225 10.44 14.46 -4.76
N GLU A 226 11.45 14.99 -4.06
CA GLU A 226 11.57 16.41 -3.68
C GLU A 226 10.54 16.93 -2.66
N LEU A 227 9.56 16.12 -2.25
CA LEU A 227 8.55 16.49 -1.26
C LEU A 227 8.95 16.05 0.14
N CYS A 228 9.37 14.81 0.31
CA CYS A 228 9.87 14.33 1.61
C CYS A 228 10.88 13.21 1.45
N GLY A 229 11.61 12.91 2.53
CA GLY A 229 12.37 11.68 2.57
C GLY A 229 11.49 10.45 2.68
N HIS A 230 12.01 9.34 2.17
CA HIS A 230 11.35 8.04 2.20
C HIS A 230 12.07 7.09 3.15
N SER A 231 11.34 6.09 3.64
CA SER A 231 11.91 4.99 4.40
C SER A 231 12.66 4.02 3.50
N LYS A 232 13.62 3.30 4.09
CA LYS A 232 14.27 2.18 3.40
C LYS A 232 13.28 1.02 3.17
N SER A 233 13.02 0.68 1.91
CA SER A 233 12.08 -0.40 1.55
C SER A 233 12.77 -1.69 1.07
N PHE A 234 13.96 -1.59 0.47
CA PHE A 234 14.68 -2.74 -0.07
C PHE A 234 15.88 -3.17 0.78
N ASN A 235 16.20 -4.46 0.71
CA ASN A 235 17.46 -4.99 1.24
C ASN A 235 18.66 -4.39 0.48
N PHE A 236 19.87 -4.55 1.05
CA PHE A 236 21.07 -3.91 0.49
C PHE A 236 21.30 -4.28 -0.98
N LEU A 237 21.12 -5.56 -1.32
CA LEU A 237 21.37 -6.08 -2.66
C LEU A 237 20.46 -5.41 -3.69
N VAL A 238 19.16 -5.27 -3.41
CA VAL A 238 18.22 -4.62 -4.31
C VAL A 238 18.33 -3.09 -4.24
N GLY A 239 18.26 -2.48 -3.06
CA GLY A 239 18.16 -1.03 -2.89
C GLY A 239 19.46 -0.23 -3.08
N THR A 240 20.62 -0.90 -3.07
CA THR A 240 21.94 -0.28 -3.31
C THR A 240 22.71 -0.97 -4.44
N GLY A 241 22.52 -2.28 -4.64
CA GLY A 241 23.19 -3.02 -5.71
C GLY A 241 22.51 -2.87 -7.08
N PHE A 242 21.18 -2.92 -7.14
CA PHE A 242 20.41 -2.83 -8.39
C PHE A 242 19.70 -1.49 -8.58
N LEU A 243 19.11 -0.94 -7.52
CA LEU A 243 18.44 0.36 -7.50
C LEU A 243 19.25 1.34 -6.65
N ASN A 244 18.90 2.63 -6.70
CA ASN A 244 19.58 3.66 -5.91
C ASN A 244 18.60 4.43 -5.01
N GLN A 245 18.42 3.93 -3.79
CA GLN A 245 17.58 4.55 -2.76
C GLN A 245 18.30 5.61 -1.90
N LYS A 246 19.52 6.03 -2.25
CA LYS A 246 20.33 6.88 -1.33
C LYS A 246 19.83 8.32 -1.20
N ARG A 247 19.31 8.90 -2.28
CA ARG A 247 18.86 10.30 -2.30
C ARG A 247 17.63 10.41 -1.41
N GLY A 248 17.62 11.36 -0.47
CA GLY A 248 16.47 11.62 0.41
C GLY A 248 16.10 10.50 1.40
N LEU A 249 16.94 9.49 1.54
CA LEU A 249 16.70 8.41 2.49
C LEU A 249 16.69 8.95 3.93
N GLU A 250 15.63 8.65 4.67
CA GLU A 250 15.44 9.07 6.07
C GLU A 250 15.43 10.60 6.34
N THR A 251 15.29 11.45 5.32
CA THR A 251 15.19 12.91 5.49
C THR A 251 13.77 13.39 5.79
N GLY A 252 13.59 14.59 6.35
CA GLY A 252 12.28 15.17 6.67
C GLY A 252 11.45 15.66 5.47
N LEU A 253 10.39 16.42 5.76
CA LEU A 253 9.59 17.15 4.76
C LEU A 253 10.42 18.32 4.21
N THR A 254 10.36 18.54 2.90
CA THR A 254 10.95 19.73 2.29
C THR A 254 9.98 20.91 2.35
N GLY A 255 10.47 22.12 2.06
CA GLY A 255 9.59 23.28 1.91
C GLY A 255 8.56 23.15 0.77
N LEU A 256 8.84 22.30 -0.23
CA LEU A 256 7.88 21.95 -1.29
C LEU A 256 6.88 20.90 -0.79
N GLY A 257 7.34 19.90 -0.02
CA GLY A 257 6.48 18.90 0.62
C GLY A 257 5.49 19.52 1.62
N ILE A 258 5.92 20.47 2.45
CA ILE A 258 5.03 21.21 3.34
C ILE A 258 3.96 21.96 2.54
N LYS A 259 4.31 22.49 1.36
CA LYS A 259 3.34 23.17 0.49
C LYS A 259 2.34 22.16 -0.10
N ALA A 260 2.80 21.04 -0.64
CA ALA A 260 1.92 19.97 -1.13
C ALA A 260 0.96 19.48 -0.05
N MET A 261 1.50 19.11 1.11
CA MET A 261 0.72 18.65 2.28
C MET A 261 -0.40 19.63 2.64
N LYS A 262 -0.10 20.94 2.70
CA LYS A 262 -1.10 21.96 3.02
C LYS A 262 -2.16 22.13 1.92
N GLU A 263 -1.79 22.03 0.65
CA GLU A 263 -2.76 22.15 -0.47
C GLU A 263 -3.65 20.91 -0.57
N LEU A 264 -3.12 19.71 -0.29
CA LEU A 264 -3.89 18.46 -0.22
C LEU A 264 -4.91 18.51 0.94
N LEU A 265 -4.45 18.92 2.12
CA LEU A 265 -5.26 18.99 3.34
C LEU A 265 -6.24 20.16 3.38
N SER A 266 -6.09 21.17 2.52
CA SER A 266 -6.99 22.32 2.49
C SER A 266 -8.39 21.92 2.01
N ASN A 267 -9.42 22.57 2.56
CA ASN A 267 -10.79 22.52 2.03
C ASN A 267 -11.13 23.73 1.15
N SER A 268 -10.19 24.68 0.97
CA SER A 268 -10.42 25.90 0.19
C SER A 268 -10.27 25.72 -1.32
N ASN A 269 -9.82 24.55 -1.76
CA ASN A 269 -9.46 24.23 -3.14
C ASN A 269 -9.99 22.83 -3.53
N GLY A 270 -11.22 22.53 -3.11
CA GLY A 270 -11.85 21.22 -3.25
C GLY A 270 -11.73 20.35 -2.01
N ARG A 271 -12.32 19.16 -2.10
CA ARG A 271 -12.39 18.16 -1.02
C ARG A 271 -11.01 17.79 -0.49
N ARG A 272 -10.79 17.80 0.82
CA ARG A 272 -9.54 17.34 1.46
C ARG A 272 -9.08 15.98 0.94
N VAL A 273 -7.80 15.89 0.58
CA VAL A 273 -7.08 14.64 0.33
C VAL A 273 -6.15 14.41 1.52
N TYR A 274 -6.38 13.32 2.26
CA TYR A 274 -5.62 13.01 3.47
C TYR A 274 -4.22 12.49 3.16
N ILE A 275 -3.32 12.63 4.12
CA ILE A 275 -1.96 12.12 3.99
C ILE A 275 -1.89 10.71 4.59
N ASP A 276 -1.51 9.76 3.75
CA ASP A 276 -1.07 8.45 4.18
C ASP A 276 0.43 8.48 4.50
N CYS A 277 0.77 8.02 5.70
CA CYS A 277 2.13 8.08 6.25
C CYS A 277 3.01 6.90 5.82
N LYS A 278 2.45 5.87 5.19
CA LYS A 278 3.24 4.74 4.71
C LYS A 278 4.29 5.20 3.69
N HIS A 279 5.47 4.58 3.77
CA HIS A 279 6.72 4.87 3.04
C HIS A 279 7.41 6.20 3.37
N MET A 280 6.77 7.14 4.06
CA MET A 280 7.46 8.32 4.58
C MET A 280 8.57 7.92 5.55
N SER A 281 9.72 8.59 5.45
CA SER A 281 10.76 8.44 6.46
C SER A 281 10.23 8.69 7.86
N LEU A 282 10.89 8.13 8.88
CA LEU A 282 10.46 8.40 10.25
C LEU A 282 10.59 9.90 10.59
N GLN A 283 11.59 10.59 10.04
CA GLN A 283 11.77 12.02 10.26
C GLN A 283 10.61 12.83 9.66
N ALA A 284 10.17 12.52 8.43
CA ALA A 284 9.05 13.19 7.80
C ALA A 284 7.72 12.91 8.54
N ARG A 285 7.52 11.67 9.01
CA ARG A 285 6.35 11.32 9.85
C ARG A 285 6.32 12.11 11.15
N LYS A 286 7.45 12.23 11.87
CA LYS A 286 7.53 13.05 13.09
C LYS A 286 7.12 14.51 12.85
N GLU A 287 7.60 15.09 11.76
CA GLU A 287 7.25 16.47 11.36
C GLU A 287 5.75 16.58 11.05
N TYR A 288 5.20 15.63 10.29
CA TYR A 288 3.77 15.59 9.99
C TYR A 288 2.91 15.39 11.25
N TYR A 289 3.24 14.44 12.12
CA TYR A 289 2.51 14.20 13.37
C TYR A 289 2.52 15.42 14.29
N ASN A 290 3.65 16.12 14.39
CA ASN A 290 3.74 17.38 15.14
C ASN A 290 2.84 18.47 14.54
N TRP A 291 2.77 18.55 13.22
CA TRP A 291 1.89 19.47 12.52
C TRP A 291 0.41 19.13 12.75
N VAL A 292 0.02 17.85 12.60
CA VAL A 292 -1.36 17.38 12.85
C VAL A 292 -1.78 17.64 14.29
N ARG A 293 -0.92 17.34 15.27
CA ARG A 293 -1.19 17.63 16.68
C ARG A 293 -1.49 19.12 16.90
N SER A 294 -0.67 20.00 16.31
CA SER A 294 -0.86 21.45 16.42
C SER A 294 -2.14 21.91 15.71
N TYR A 295 -2.42 21.36 14.53
CA TYR A 295 -3.61 21.67 13.75
C TYR A 295 -4.89 21.25 14.47
N ASN A 296 -4.97 20.01 14.94
CA ASN A 296 -6.13 19.47 15.65
C ASN A 296 -6.38 20.19 16.98
N TYR A 297 -5.31 20.60 17.69
CA TYR A 297 -5.43 21.41 18.90
C TYR A 297 -6.15 22.75 18.63
N LEU A 298 -5.84 23.38 17.50
CA LEU A 298 -6.44 24.66 17.09
C LEU A 298 -7.81 24.49 16.40
N ASN A 299 -8.09 23.33 15.81
CA ASN A 299 -9.26 23.06 14.97
C ASN A 299 -10.08 21.87 15.49
N LYS A 300 -10.64 21.98 16.69
CA LYS A 300 -11.31 20.87 17.39
C LYS A 300 -12.46 20.20 16.62
N ASN A 301 -13.09 20.92 15.69
CA ASN A 301 -14.22 20.45 14.87
C ASN A 301 -13.82 20.04 13.45
N ASP A 302 -12.54 20.19 13.09
CA ASP A 302 -11.99 19.81 11.78
C ASP A 302 -10.67 19.06 12.01
N ASN A 303 -10.75 17.90 12.67
CA ASN A 303 -9.56 17.11 12.98
C ASN A 303 -9.06 16.36 11.74
N ILE A 304 -7.74 16.27 11.62
CA ILE A 304 -7.07 15.46 10.62
C ILE A 304 -6.69 14.10 11.25
N PRO A 305 -7.16 12.97 10.68
CA PRO A 305 -6.74 11.65 11.09
C PRO A 305 -5.31 11.36 10.62
N LEU A 306 -4.57 10.56 11.40
CA LEU A 306 -3.35 9.92 10.91
C LEU A 306 -3.71 8.60 10.24
N ILE A 307 -3.24 8.42 9.01
CA ILE A 307 -3.55 7.25 8.20
C ILE A 307 -2.25 6.52 7.87
N ILE A 308 -2.29 5.19 7.95
CA ILE A 308 -1.25 4.30 7.46
C ILE A 308 -1.94 3.17 6.69
N SER A 309 -2.01 3.27 5.37
CA SER A 309 -2.88 2.38 4.58
C SER A 309 -2.48 0.90 4.61
N HIS A 310 -1.17 0.60 4.60
CA HIS A 310 -0.66 -0.77 4.57
C HIS A 310 0.70 -0.90 5.29
N THR A 311 0.74 -1.57 6.43
CA THR A 311 1.95 -1.63 7.27
C THR A 311 1.99 -2.87 8.17
N ALA A 312 2.98 -2.89 9.06
CA ALA A 312 3.17 -3.84 10.14
C ALA A 312 3.82 -3.12 11.35
N VAL A 313 4.06 -3.84 12.44
CA VAL A 313 4.73 -3.28 13.63
C VAL A 313 6.25 -3.51 13.56
N ASN A 314 7.04 -2.58 14.10
CA ASN A 314 8.50 -2.72 14.15
C ASN A 314 9.01 -3.26 15.50
N GLY A 315 8.14 -3.40 16.50
CA GLY A 315 8.45 -3.92 17.83
C GLY A 315 9.20 -2.97 18.77
N PHE A 316 9.32 -1.68 18.42
CA PHE A 316 9.88 -0.64 19.30
C PHE A 316 8.78 0.15 20.00
N LYS A 317 9.01 0.50 21.27
CA LYS A 317 8.09 1.36 22.04
C LYS A 317 7.99 2.79 21.52
N SER A 318 9.08 3.33 20.97
CA SER A 318 9.15 4.73 20.53
C SER A 318 9.82 4.87 19.18
N MET A 319 9.48 5.97 18.49
CA MET A 319 10.08 6.34 17.20
C MET A 319 11.60 6.49 17.35
N THR A 320 12.04 7.19 18.39
CA THR A 320 13.47 7.36 18.72
C THR A 320 14.17 6.03 18.97
N GLY A 321 13.53 5.10 19.69
CA GLY A 321 14.08 3.77 19.93
C GLY A 321 14.33 3.00 18.64
N SER A 322 13.44 3.14 17.67
CA SER A 322 13.57 2.47 16.38
C SER A 322 14.76 2.98 15.56
N LEU A 323 15.24 4.22 15.76
CA LEU A 323 16.35 4.82 15.00
C LEU A 323 17.74 4.61 15.61
N ILE A 324 17.84 4.07 16.83
CA ILE A 324 19.14 3.84 17.49
C ILE A 324 20.06 2.98 16.60
N LYS A 325 19.48 1.98 15.93
CA LYS A 325 20.17 1.14 14.95
C LYS A 325 19.66 1.46 13.55
N PRO A 326 20.55 1.72 12.58
CA PRO A 326 20.15 1.99 11.21
C PRO A 326 19.48 0.77 10.58
N ASP A 327 18.54 1.02 9.68
CA ASP A 327 17.80 -0.03 8.98
C ASP A 327 18.73 -0.82 8.04
N ASN A 328 18.96 -2.07 8.41
CA ASN A 328 19.75 -3.03 7.64
C ASN A 328 19.44 -4.47 8.08
N ASP A 329 19.95 -5.43 7.32
CA ASP A 329 19.67 -6.85 7.56
C ASP A 329 20.18 -7.31 8.94
N LYS A 330 21.26 -6.71 9.46
CA LYS A 330 21.78 -7.03 10.81
C LYS A 330 20.81 -6.61 11.91
N LYS A 331 20.16 -5.43 11.78
CA LYS A 331 19.12 -4.97 12.71
C LYS A 331 17.97 -5.97 12.77
N ASN A 332 17.55 -6.49 11.61
CA ASN A 332 16.40 -7.38 11.50
C ASN A 332 16.71 -8.87 11.79
N ALA A 333 17.97 -9.29 11.69
CA ALA A 333 18.39 -10.70 11.65
C ALA A 333 17.86 -11.59 12.80
N ASN A 334 17.65 -11.01 13.99
CA ASN A 334 17.27 -11.72 15.21
C ASN A 334 15.93 -11.23 15.80
N SER A 335 15.17 -10.44 15.04
CA SER A 335 13.88 -9.90 15.47
C SER A 335 12.72 -10.80 15.05
N GLN A 336 11.66 -10.87 15.86
CA GLN A 336 10.41 -11.55 15.52
C GLN A 336 9.57 -10.72 14.54
N PHE A 337 9.49 -9.40 14.75
CA PHE A 337 8.88 -8.43 13.84
C PHE A 337 9.90 -7.89 12.85
N PHE A 338 9.45 -7.47 11.67
CA PHE A 338 10.32 -6.73 10.76
C PHE A 338 10.59 -5.34 11.34
N ASN A 339 11.78 -5.18 11.90
CA ASN A 339 12.05 -4.09 12.83
C ASN A 339 12.66 -2.83 12.18
N TRP A 340 12.48 -2.67 10.88
CA TRP A 340 12.89 -1.45 10.19
C TRP A 340 11.86 -0.34 10.39
N SER A 341 12.30 0.90 10.23
CA SER A 341 11.47 2.08 10.42
C SER A 341 10.37 2.23 9.37
N ILE A 342 10.39 1.50 8.25
CA ILE A 342 9.24 1.45 7.32
C ILE A 342 7.95 0.92 8.00
N ASN A 343 8.10 0.17 9.10
CA ASN A 343 7.03 -0.25 9.99
C ASN A 343 6.93 0.65 11.22
N ASN A 344 5.83 0.53 11.95
CA ASN A 344 5.46 1.50 12.99
C ASN A 344 5.84 1.06 14.40
N SER A 345 6.29 2.04 15.20
CA SER A 345 6.52 1.87 16.64
C SER A 345 5.23 2.06 17.44
N ASP A 346 5.21 1.58 18.69
CA ASP A 346 4.04 1.67 19.57
C ASP A 346 3.54 3.13 19.72
N GLU A 347 4.47 4.07 19.86
CA GLU A 347 4.20 5.51 19.91
C GLU A 347 3.39 6.01 18.71
N GLU A 348 3.68 5.53 17.50
CA GLU A 348 2.96 5.94 16.30
C GLU A 348 1.58 5.33 16.22
N ILE A 349 1.45 4.06 16.62
CA ILE A 349 0.17 3.35 16.65
C ILE A 349 -0.78 4.04 17.64
N ALA A 350 -0.27 4.45 18.80
CA ALA A 350 -1.03 5.24 19.77
C ALA A 350 -1.48 6.59 19.20
N LEU A 351 -0.66 7.26 18.39
CA LEU A 351 -1.03 8.51 17.70
C LEU A 351 -2.12 8.30 16.64
N VAL A 352 -2.06 7.21 15.87
CA VAL A 352 -3.13 6.83 14.94
C VAL A 352 -4.46 6.68 15.69
N ASN A 353 -4.47 5.94 16.80
CA ASN A 353 -5.68 5.78 17.59
C ASN A 353 -6.18 7.10 18.18
N HIS A 354 -5.29 7.92 18.74
CA HIS A 354 -5.62 9.21 19.32
C HIS A 354 -6.30 10.17 18.34
N THR A 355 -5.88 10.14 17.06
CA THR A 355 -6.46 10.98 16.01
C THR A 355 -7.69 10.35 15.35
N LYS A 356 -8.21 9.23 15.88
CA LYS A 356 -9.28 8.42 15.28
C LYS A 356 -8.96 8.04 13.82
N GLY A 357 -7.68 7.80 13.57
CA GLY A 357 -7.12 7.36 12.31
C GLY A 357 -7.28 5.86 12.09
N LEU A 358 -6.69 5.38 10.99
CA LEU A 358 -6.78 3.98 10.57
C LEU A 358 -5.41 3.45 10.11
N MET A 359 -5.08 2.24 10.54
CA MET A 359 -3.87 1.51 10.22
C MET A 359 -4.24 0.16 9.59
N GLY A 360 -3.89 -0.03 8.31
CA GLY A 360 -4.09 -1.30 7.61
C GLY A 360 -2.90 -2.23 7.76
N PHE A 361 -3.14 -3.51 8.06
CA PHE A 361 -2.13 -4.56 8.04
C PHE A 361 -1.99 -5.15 6.64
N MET A 362 -0.76 -5.16 6.14
CA MET A 362 -0.42 -5.72 4.83
C MET A 362 -0.21 -7.23 4.90
N LEU A 363 -0.31 -7.92 3.75
CA LEU A 363 -0.12 -9.37 3.65
C LEU A 363 1.32 -9.78 3.30
N ASP A 364 2.27 -8.84 3.27
CA ASP A 364 3.69 -9.13 3.04
C ASP A 364 4.34 -9.77 4.27
N LYS A 365 4.65 -11.07 4.18
CA LYS A 365 5.28 -11.81 5.29
C LYS A 365 6.68 -11.31 5.63
N THR A 366 7.38 -10.67 4.69
CA THR A 366 8.72 -10.09 4.90
C THR A 366 8.67 -8.73 5.58
N LYS A 367 7.50 -8.08 5.59
CA LYS A 367 7.25 -6.85 6.36
C LYS A 367 6.51 -7.12 7.65
N LEU A 368 5.79 -8.23 7.79
CA LEU A 368 5.22 -8.67 9.07
C LEU A 368 6.28 -9.34 9.97
N GLY A 369 7.09 -10.21 9.37
CA GLY A 369 8.04 -11.09 10.06
C GLY A 369 9.49 -10.63 9.97
N GLY A 370 10.19 -10.67 11.10
CA GLY A 370 11.61 -10.34 11.20
C GLY A 370 12.52 -11.49 10.80
N GLY A 371 13.83 -11.24 10.81
CA GLY A 371 14.82 -12.23 10.38
C GLY A 371 14.83 -13.52 11.20
N LYS A 372 14.39 -13.49 12.46
CA LYS A 372 14.21 -14.70 13.28
C LYS A 372 13.05 -15.55 12.76
N PHE A 373 11.87 -14.94 12.61
CA PHE A 373 10.68 -15.60 12.08
C PHE A 373 10.94 -16.18 10.68
N MET A 374 11.56 -15.40 9.79
CA MET A 374 11.86 -15.85 8.43
C MET A 374 12.79 -17.07 8.38
N LYS A 375 13.69 -17.24 9.36
CA LYS A 375 14.54 -18.45 9.47
C LYS A 375 13.74 -19.66 9.97
N GLU A 376 12.79 -19.44 10.86
CA GLU A 376 11.94 -20.49 11.43
C GLU A 376 11.01 -21.07 10.36
N ILE A 377 10.25 -20.22 9.64
CA ILE A 377 9.31 -20.70 8.63
C ILE A 377 9.98 -21.42 7.45
N ARG A 378 11.22 -21.05 7.08
CA ARG A 378 11.98 -21.72 6.01
C ARG A 378 12.26 -23.20 6.29
N ARG A 379 12.15 -23.63 7.55
CA ARG A 379 12.37 -25.02 7.98
C ARG A 379 11.08 -25.82 8.07
N ILE A 380 9.93 -25.15 7.99
CA ILE A 380 8.62 -25.80 8.06
C ILE A 380 8.28 -26.29 6.65
N THR A 381 8.08 -27.60 6.51
CA THR A 381 7.61 -28.23 5.27
C THR A 381 6.15 -28.66 5.35
N ASP A 382 5.64 -28.81 6.58
CA ASP A 382 4.25 -29.17 6.85
C ASP A 382 3.33 -27.96 6.67
N GLN A 383 2.31 -28.12 5.84
CA GLN A 383 1.40 -27.05 5.44
C GLN A 383 0.61 -26.47 6.63
N GLU A 384 0.10 -27.32 7.53
CA GLU A 384 -0.72 -26.87 8.66
C GLU A 384 0.14 -26.13 9.69
N LYS A 385 1.36 -26.60 9.97
CA LYS A 385 2.32 -25.86 10.79
C LYS A 385 2.72 -24.53 10.17
N MET A 386 2.82 -24.46 8.84
CA MET A 386 3.12 -23.21 8.14
C MET A 386 1.97 -22.21 8.30
N LYS A 387 0.73 -22.65 8.10
CA LYS A 387 -0.47 -21.84 8.35
C LYS A 387 -0.53 -21.35 9.79
N ASP A 388 -0.29 -22.22 10.77
CA ASP A 388 -0.26 -21.84 12.19
C ASP A 388 0.80 -20.77 12.48
N ALA A 389 1.99 -20.89 11.87
CA ALA A 389 3.06 -19.89 12.01
C ALA A 389 2.67 -18.54 11.37
N TYR A 390 1.98 -18.56 10.23
CA TYR A 390 1.45 -17.36 9.59
C TYR A 390 0.36 -16.68 10.43
N MET A 391 -0.59 -17.45 10.96
CA MET A 391 -1.61 -16.92 11.86
C MET A 391 -0.99 -16.31 13.10
N GLN A 392 0.00 -16.98 13.71
CA GLN A 392 0.71 -16.43 14.86
C GLN A 392 1.41 -15.10 14.53
N MET A 393 2.16 -15.02 13.41
CA MET A 393 2.84 -13.78 13.00
C MET A 393 1.85 -12.64 12.78
N PHE A 394 0.74 -12.92 12.10
CA PHE A 394 -0.27 -11.91 11.79
C PHE A 394 -0.94 -11.40 13.07
N TRP A 395 -1.34 -12.32 13.97
CA TRP A 395 -1.90 -11.97 15.27
C TRP A 395 -0.89 -11.28 16.18
N ASP A 396 0.39 -11.63 16.15
CA ASP A 396 1.44 -10.94 16.90
C ASP A 396 1.52 -9.47 16.51
N ASN A 397 1.42 -9.15 15.21
CA ASN A 397 1.39 -7.77 14.71
C ASN A 397 0.15 -7.01 15.21
N ILE A 398 -1.03 -7.61 15.08
CA ILE A 398 -2.29 -7.01 15.54
C ILE A 398 -2.28 -6.79 17.06
N PHE A 399 -1.92 -7.80 17.85
CA PHE A 399 -1.91 -7.69 19.31
C PHE A 399 -0.82 -6.74 19.82
N GLN A 400 0.31 -6.62 19.13
CA GLN A 400 1.30 -5.59 19.45
C GLN A 400 0.72 -4.19 19.25
N ALA A 401 -0.04 -3.96 18.17
CA ALA A 401 -0.73 -2.68 17.95
C ALA A 401 -1.81 -2.41 19.03
N VAL A 402 -2.57 -3.43 19.43
CA VAL A 402 -3.54 -3.32 20.53
C VAL A 402 -2.84 -2.99 21.86
N LYS A 403 -1.70 -3.61 22.12
CA LYS A 403 -0.87 -3.35 23.31
C LYS A 403 -0.26 -1.94 23.30
N ALA A 404 0.12 -1.44 22.13
CA ALA A 404 0.67 -0.09 21.97
C ALA A 404 -0.31 0.99 22.41
N VAL A 405 -1.60 0.82 22.08
CA VAL A 405 -2.68 1.72 22.52
C VAL A 405 -3.06 1.47 23.99
N GLY A 406 -3.12 0.20 24.41
CA GLY A 406 -3.27 -0.16 25.82
C GLY A 406 -4.71 -0.10 26.37
N HIS A 407 -5.73 0.03 25.51
CA HIS A 407 -7.15 -0.04 25.88
C HIS A 407 -8.03 -0.56 24.73
N GLN A 408 -9.32 -0.83 25.01
CA GLN A 408 -10.27 -1.40 24.04
C GLN A 408 -10.38 -0.61 22.73
N GLY A 409 -10.33 0.73 22.80
CA GLY A 409 -10.39 1.61 21.63
C GLY A 409 -9.33 1.34 20.55
N ALA A 410 -8.27 0.58 20.84
CA ALA A 410 -7.29 0.16 19.84
C ALA A 410 -7.94 -0.55 18.65
N TRP A 411 -8.96 -1.37 18.92
CA TRP A 411 -9.69 -2.15 17.92
C TRP A 411 -10.56 -1.30 16.99
N GLU A 412 -10.60 0.02 17.13
CA GLU A 412 -11.33 0.94 16.25
C GLU A 412 -10.43 1.58 15.17
N SER A 413 -9.12 1.31 15.22
CA SER A 413 -8.12 1.93 14.34
C SER A 413 -7.32 0.92 13.51
N LEU A 414 -7.72 -0.35 13.48
CA LEU A 414 -7.00 -1.42 12.78
C LEU A 414 -7.87 -2.00 11.65
N CYS A 415 -7.29 -2.22 10.47
CA CYS A 415 -7.96 -2.92 9.38
C CYS A 415 -7.00 -3.77 8.55
N ILE A 416 -7.49 -4.39 7.47
CA ILE A 416 -6.66 -4.97 6.41
C ILE A 416 -6.39 -3.91 5.34
N GLY A 417 -5.14 -3.79 4.93
CA GLY A 417 -4.71 -3.04 3.76
C GLY A 417 -3.68 -3.89 3.03
N SER A 418 -4.15 -4.78 2.17
CA SER A 418 -3.43 -6.01 1.83
C SER A 418 -2.14 -5.76 1.06
N ASP A 419 -2.14 -4.71 0.25
CA ASP A 419 -1.09 -4.35 -0.71
C ASP A 419 -0.90 -5.42 -1.81
N LEU A 420 -1.95 -6.21 -2.10
CA LEU A 420 -1.93 -7.19 -3.18
C LEU A 420 -1.69 -6.51 -4.53
N ASP A 421 -0.82 -7.12 -5.34
CA ASP A 421 -0.19 -6.60 -6.56
C ASP A 421 0.75 -5.39 -6.38
N GLY A 422 0.93 -4.88 -5.16
CA GLY A 422 1.92 -3.84 -4.80
C GLY A 422 3.39 -4.31 -4.77
N GLY A 423 3.70 -5.46 -5.37
CA GLY A 423 5.06 -6.02 -5.37
C GLY A 423 5.47 -6.70 -4.06
N ILE A 424 4.49 -7.20 -3.30
CA ILE A 424 4.68 -7.82 -1.99
C ILE A 424 5.00 -9.32 -2.02
N PHE A 425 5.64 -9.78 -0.95
CA PHE A 425 5.95 -11.18 -0.70
C PHE A 425 4.87 -11.79 0.20
N THR A 426 3.77 -12.28 -0.39
CA THR A 426 2.65 -12.81 0.38
C THR A 426 2.96 -14.11 1.13
N MET A 427 2.07 -14.43 2.08
CA MET A 427 1.89 -15.77 2.61
C MET A 427 1.21 -16.64 1.55
N GLU A 428 1.79 -17.80 1.23
CA GLU A 428 1.47 -18.64 0.06
C GLU A 428 0.00 -19.07 0.01
N TYR A 429 -0.68 -19.17 1.16
CA TYR A 429 -2.08 -19.59 1.25
C TYR A 429 -3.09 -18.43 1.18
N TYR A 430 -2.58 -17.19 1.19
CA TYR A 430 -3.35 -15.94 1.25
C TYR A 430 -2.79 -14.93 0.25
N ASP A 431 -2.41 -15.42 -0.93
CA ASP A 431 -1.62 -14.70 -1.93
C ASP A 431 -2.46 -13.95 -2.99
N ALA A 432 -3.78 -14.05 -2.90
CA ALA A 432 -4.72 -13.40 -3.80
C ALA A 432 -6.00 -12.96 -3.08
N ALA A 433 -6.70 -11.98 -3.67
CA ALA A 433 -7.90 -11.38 -3.09
C ALA A 433 -9.06 -12.38 -2.90
N ASN A 434 -9.15 -13.41 -3.74
CA ASN A 434 -10.14 -14.48 -3.57
C ASN A 434 -9.89 -15.39 -2.36
N LYS A 435 -8.75 -15.23 -1.66
CA LYS A 435 -8.41 -15.96 -0.43
C LYS A 435 -8.77 -15.22 0.85
N PHE A 436 -9.40 -14.05 0.78
CA PHE A 436 -9.91 -13.34 1.96
C PHE A 436 -10.84 -14.19 2.85
N PRO A 437 -11.80 -14.99 2.31
CA PRO A 437 -12.61 -15.88 3.13
C PRO A 437 -11.76 -16.91 3.87
N THR A 438 -10.76 -17.49 3.20
CA THR A 438 -9.84 -18.47 3.81
C THR A 438 -8.99 -17.82 4.91
N LEU A 439 -8.46 -16.62 4.68
CA LEU A 439 -7.71 -15.87 5.68
C LEU A 439 -8.58 -15.57 6.91
N TYR A 440 -9.81 -15.10 6.71
CA TYR A 440 -10.77 -14.85 7.78
C TYR A 440 -11.04 -16.11 8.61
N ASP A 441 -11.37 -17.22 7.94
CA ASP A 441 -11.70 -18.49 8.61
C ASP A 441 -10.50 -19.09 9.34
N ASP A 442 -9.30 -19.01 8.77
CA ASP A 442 -8.07 -19.51 9.40
C ASP A 442 -7.69 -18.62 10.60
N MET A 443 -7.79 -17.30 10.50
CA MET A 443 -7.57 -16.37 11.62
C MET A 443 -8.56 -16.60 12.76
N TYR A 444 -9.85 -16.76 12.44
CA TYR A 444 -10.91 -17.07 13.39
C TYR A 444 -10.66 -18.41 14.10
N SER A 445 -10.42 -19.47 13.32
CA SER A 445 -10.24 -20.83 13.84
C SER A 445 -9.00 -20.94 14.71
N TRP A 446 -7.91 -20.30 14.29
CA TRP A 446 -6.67 -20.24 15.06
C TRP A 446 -6.90 -19.54 16.40
N LEU A 447 -7.49 -18.34 16.39
CA LEU A 447 -7.72 -17.56 17.61
C LEU A 447 -8.68 -18.27 18.57
N ARG A 448 -9.73 -18.91 18.03
CA ARG A 448 -10.70 -19.70 18.80
C ARG A 448 -10.04 -20.90 19.48
N ARG A 449 -9.14 -21.60 18.78
CA ARG A 449 -8.42 -22.77 19.30
C ARG A 449 -7.37 -22.38 20.35
N THR A 450 -6.58 -21.34 20.08
CA THR A 450 -5.43 -20.99 20.92
C THR A 450 -5.79 -20.05 22.08
N LYS A 451 -6.90 -19.30 21.96
CA LYS A 451 -7.26 -18.20 22.87
C LYS A 451 -6.09 -17.22 23.08
N TYR A 452 -5.28 -17.04 22.03
CA TYR A 452 -4.05 -16.28 22.10
C TYR A 452 -4.32 -14.83 22.51
N GLN A 453 -3.56 -14.33 23.49
CA GLN A 453 -3.65 -12.97 24.03
C GLN A 453 -5.08 -12.55 24.44
N LYS A 454 -5.89 -13.47 24.98
CA LYS A 454 -7.31 -13.22 25.33
C LYS A 454 -7.57 -11.95 26.16
N ALA A 455 -6.64 -11.56 27.02
CA ALA A 455 -6.75 -10.31 27.80
C ALA A 455 -6.83 -9.06 26.91
N LEU A 456 -6.17 -9.05 25.75
CA LEU A 456 -6.18 -7.93 24.79
C LEU A 456 -7.45 -7.89 23.91
N TRP A 457 -8.36 -8.85 24.07
CA TRP A 457 -9.65 -8.82 23.37
C TRP A 457 -10.62 -7.84 24.03
N TYR A 458 -10.36 -7.45 25.28
CA TYR A 458 -11.23 -6.55 26.05
C TYR A 458 -12.70 -7.00 26.09
N GLY A 459 -12.91 -8.31 26.23
CA GLY A 459 -14.26 -8.90 26.31
C GLY A 459 -14.96 -9.12 24.97
N MET A 460 -14.40 -8.65 23.86
CA MET A 460 -14.94 -8.94 22.52
C MET A 460 -14.77 -10.41 22.16
N ARG A 461 -15.70 -10.93 21.34
CA ARG A 461 -15.62 -12.28 20.76
C ARG A 461 -14.73 -12.27 19.52
N GLU A 462 -14.23 -13.44 19.14
CA GLU A 462 -13.40 -13.61 17.95
C GLU A 462 -14.07 -13.04 16.69
N GLU A 463 -15.37 -13.27 16.50
CA GLU A 463 -16.11 -12.71 15.35
C GLU A 463 -16.14 -11.18 15.34
N GLU A 464 -16.23 -10.54 16.51
CA GLU A 464 -16.27 -9.07 16.59
C GLU A 464 -14.89 -8.46 16.28
N LEU A 465 -13.81 -9.10 16.74
CA LEU A 465 -12.45 -8.68 16.41
C LEU A 465 -12.22 -8.73 14.89
N LEU A 466 -12.65 -9.82 14.26
CA LEU A 466 -12.49 -10.05 12.84
C LEU A 466 -13.37 -9.10 12.01
N ASP A 467 -14.64 -8.92 12.37
CA ASP A 467 -15.56 -7.98 11.68
C ASP A 467 -14.99 -6.55 11.67
N ARG A 468 -14.39 -6.11 12.79
CA ARG A 468 -13.68 -4.84 12.89
C ARG A 468 -12.51 -4.74 11.93
N LEU A 469 -11.61 -5.73 11.95
CA LEU A 469 -10.41 -5.76 11.11
C LEU A 469 -10.75 -5.80 9.62
N PHE A 470 -11.74 -6.60 9.24
CA PHE A 470 -12.00 -6.91 7.85
C PHE A 470 -13.02 -5.99 7.18
N TYR A 471 -13.83 -5.23 7.92
CA TYR A 471 -14.89 -4.43 7.30
C TYR A 471 -15.30 -3.20 8.12
N LYS A 472 -15.74 -3.41 9.37
CA LYS A 472 -16.45 -2.39 10.14
C LYS A 472 -15.61 -1.14 10.41
N ASN A 473 -14.32 -1.27 10.69
CA ASN A 473 -13.48 -0.09 10.94
C ASN A 473 -13.26 0.76 9.68
N VAL A 474 -13.17 0.14 8.50
CA VAL A 474 -13.08 0.87 7.22
C VAL A 474 -14.37 1.67 7.00
N MET A 475 -15.53 1.04 7.19
CA MET A 475 -16.82 1.73 7.03
C MET A 475 -17.00 2.88 8.03
N LEU A 476 -16.63 2.69 9.29
CA LEU A 476 -16.68 3.75 10.32
C LEU A 476 -15.67 4.88 10.04
N PHE A 477 -14.52 4.56 9.45
CA PHE A 477 -13.55 5.56 9.02
C PHE A 477 -14.12 6.40 7.85
N CYS A 478 -14.70 5.74 6.85
CA CYS A 478 -15.37 6.42 5.74
C CYS A 478 -16.54 7.28 6.22
N GLU A 479 -17.37 6.83 7.17
CA GLU A 479 -18.46 7.65 7.72
C GLU A 479 -17.99 9.00 8.27
N ARG A 480 -16.77 9.04 8.82
CA ARG A 480 -16.20 10.27 9.42
C ARG A 480 -15.48 11.17 8.43
N TYR A 481 -14.88 10.60 7.39
CA TYR A 481 -13.88 11.27 6.56
C TYR A 481 -14.12 11.15 5.05
N PHE A 482 -15.11 10.36 4.63
CA PHE A 482 -15.52 10.16 3.24
C PHE A 482 -16.95 10.63 2.98
#